data_AF-A0A072PBF7-F1
#
_entry.id   AF-A0A072PBF7-F1
#
_cell.length_a   1.000
_cell.length_b   1.000
_cell.length_c   1.000
_cell.angle_alpha   90.00
_cell.angle_beta   90.00
_cell.angle_gamma   90.00
#
_symmetry.space_group_name_H-M   'P 1'
#
loop_
_entity.id
_entity.type
_entity.pdbx_description
1 polymer ?
#
loop_
_entity_poly.entity_id
_entity_poly.type
_entity_poly.pdbx_seq_one_letter_code
_entity_poly.pdbx_strand_id
1 'polypeptide(L)'
;MAYIDKSQRRVFNSLTTGNSLLLGVNLAASLRSYAKLLRWRMLAKCHRPLETFDLVMGCDSVINVLKLLRKAKNSRSKWLPSKTQLLCLFWLLIHLAITVLVGIIGLNYNLETSTDYVILGKGTISILDLDALSTGNFLSDLGAVQTWGVRGKVTTPLDWDAALEYSQTYYSTYDGHTFYYFQDQNANDTGTGHITSRYIESYAYCHGYRVTEGQYGNMSYIIYNDGTKDVNQTLSAQPGPGGLLTFSKFNSTCGARCTDINAFQAESFPTALVDDGDKFDLYEGRFFVCNNTVPEVGDDTEDVKPEYTVSDLTARMLAGALGWSSAVPSADGKSLYMTYTNTSEIGFYKTPNETDMADLISGFTMGAVSFMDDSSAASRKYVTSSDRPIAAQYLHVTWRFAGSILAVIPFIHFWTLLAVISWANHAIIKDDSHLAIAKAYHSLLRQLGNTGCLLQGDEIVRVMGNPMVKYGFSSSREQDGYLHVDVFEKGDAIQSMGGPFREGWYDGIGMVQEESNHRVSQAELMPRRRYRDIDATEYF
;
A
#
# COMPACT_ATOMS: atom_id res chain seq x y z
N MET A 1 10.39 3.13 8.03
CA MET A 1 9.49 2.50 7.04
C MET A 1 10.04 1.11 6.78
N ALA A 2 9.26 0.04 6.95
CA ALA A 2 9.74 -1.32 6.73
C ALA A 2 9.30 -1.78 5.35
N TYR A 3 10.27 -2.15 4.50
CA TYR A 3 10.02 -2.66 3.16
C TYR A 3 9.96 -4.18 3.19
N ILE A 4 8.93 -4.76 2.56
CA ILE A 4 8.55 -6.16 2.75
C ILE A 4 8.51 -6.88 1.40
N ASP A 5 9.07 -8.10 1.35
CA ASP A 5 9.03 -8.98 0.17
C ASP A 5 7.65 -9.67 -0.03
N LYS A 6 7.37 -10.18 -1.24
CA LYS A 6 6.14 -10.90 -1.59
C LYS A 6 5.84 -12.07 -0.65
N SER A 7 6.85 -12.79 -0.17
CA SER A 7 6.66 -13.90 0.78
C SER A 7 6.21 -13.38 2.15
N GLN A 8 6.91 -12.35 2.64
CA GLN A 8 6.63 -11.73 3.92
C GLN A 8 5.23 -11.06 3.93
N ARG A 9 4.75 -10.52 2.78
CA ARG A 9 3.36 -10.06 2.62
C ARG A 9 2.34 -11.16 2.94
N ARG A 10 2.54 -12.39 2.45
CA ARG A 10 1.60 -13.50 2.71
C ARG A 10 1.57 -13.88 4.18
N VAL A 11 2.74 -13.86 4.83
CA VAL A 11 2.87 -14.11 6.27
C VAL A 11 2.15 -13.01 7.06
N PHE A 12 2.40 -11.74 6.73
CA PHE A 12 1.74 -10.60 7.39
C PHE A 12 0.21 -10.66 7.26
N ASN A 13 -0.32 -10.92 6.06
CA ASN A 13 -1.76 -11.03 5.82
C ASN A 13 -2.37 -12.22 6.58
N SER A 14 -1.68 -13.37 6.60
CA SER A 14 -2.12 -14.55 7.34
C SER A 14 -2.17 -14.30 8.84
N LEU A 15 -1.12 -13.70 9.41
CA LEU A 15 -1.06 -13.37 10.83
C LEU A 15 -2.12 -12.35 11.23
N THR A 16 -2.33 -11.31 10.43
CA THR A 16 -3.31 -10.27 10.74
C THR A 16 -4.75 -10.80 10.66
N THR A 17 -5.04 -11.62 9.65
CA THR A 17 -6.33 -12.30 9.52
C THR A 17 -6.56 -13.27 10.67
N GLY A 18 -5.55 -14.08 11.01
CA GLY A 18 -5.61 -15.03 12.13
C GLY A 18 -5.88 -14.35 13.47
N ASN A 19 -5.14 -13.27 13.78
CA ASN A 19 -5.37 -12.48 14.99
C ASN A 19 -6.77 -11.86 15.04
N SER A 20 -7.27 -11.33 13.91
CA SER A 20 -8.62 -10.76 13.83
C SER A 20 -9.71 -11.81 14.05
N LEU A 21 -9.53 -13.02 13.51
CA LEU A 21 -10.45 -14.13 13.74
C LEU A 21 -10.45 -14.59 15.20
N LEU A 22 -9.27 -14.76 15.80
CA LEU A 22 -9.14 -15.15 17.22
C LEU A 22 -9.79 -14.11 18.14
N LEU A 23 -9.56 -12.82 17.85
CA LEU A 23 -10.21 -11.73 18.56
C LEU A 23 -11.73 -11.81 18.43
N GLY A 24 -12.26 -11.98 17.22
CA GLY A 24 -13.71 -12.11 16.99
C GLY A 24 -14.35 -13.28 17.73
N VAL A 25 -13.69 -14.45 17.78
CA VAL A 25 -14.18 -15.63 18.51
C VAL A 25 -14.19 -15.38 20.02
N ASN A 26 -13.14 -14.78 20.57
CA ASN A 26 -13.06 -14.45 22.00
C ASN A 26 -14.16 -13.46 22.41
N LEU A 27 -14.32 -12.38 21.64
CA LEU A 27 -15.36 -11.38 21.89
C LEU A 27 -16.77 -12.00 21.82
N ALA A 28 -17.05 -12.84 20.82
CA ALA A 28 -18.33 -13.55 20.73
C ALA A 28 -18.58 -14.49 21.93
N ALA A 29 -17.55 -15.20 22.40
CA ALA A 29 -17.65 -16.07 23.56
C ALA A 29 -17.96 -15.29 24.85
N SER A 30 -17.32 -14.14 25.05
CA SER A 30 -17.57 -13.26 26.21
C SER A 30 -19.03 -12.76 26.23
N LEU A 31 -19.55 -12.32 25.09
CA LEU A 31 -20.95 -11.91 24.97
C LEU A 31 -21.90 -13.06 25.31
N ARG A 32 -21.66 -14.27 24.81
CA ARG A 32 -22.50 -15.43 25.18
C ARG A 32 -22.54 -15.63 26.70
N SER A 33 -21.41 -15.49 27.39
CA SER A 33 -21.36 -15.54 28.86
C SER A 33 -22.25 -14.46 29.51
N TYR A 34 -22.20 -13.22 29.01
CA TYR A 34 -23.04 -12.13 29.53
C TYR A 34 -24.55 -12.41 29.36
N ALA A 35 -24.97 -13.01 28.24
CA ALA A 35 -26.35 -13.41 28.03
C ALA A 35 -26.83 -14.42 29.08
N LYS A 36 -25.97 -15.36 29.46
CA LYS A 36 -26.29 -16.37 30.49
C LYS A 36 -26.52 -15.75 31.87
N LEU A 37 -25.79 -14.70 32.22
CA LEU A 37 -26.01 -13.99 33.49
C LEU A 37 -27.33 -13.20 33.45
N LEU A 38 -27.65 -12.56 32.31
CA LEU A 38 -28.89 -11.80 32.15
C LEU A 38 -30.17 -12.66 32.19
N ARG A 39 -30.09 -13.94 31.80
CA ARG A 39 -31.27 -14.82 31.66
C ARG A 39 -32.07 -14.92 32.95
N TRP A 40 -31.41 -15.08 34.09
CA TRP A 40 -32.03 -15.25 35.41
C TRP A 40 -32.87 -14.04 35.79
N ARG A 41 -32.36 -12.84 35.49
CA ARG A 41 -33.10 -11.60 35.74
C ARG A 41 -34.31 -11.42 34.81
N MET A 42 -34.19 -11.84 33.54
CA MET A 42 -35.31 -11.79 32.59
C MET A 42 -36.45 -12.73 32.97
N LEU A 43 -36.12 -13.90 33.52
CA LEU A 43 -37.05 -14.91 34.02
C LEU A 43 -37.70 -14.46 35.34
N ALA A 44 -36.97 -13.73 36.18
CA ALA A 44 -37.46 -13.20 37.44
C ALA A 44 -38.47 -12.03 37.31
N LYS A 45 -38.52 -11.36 36.16
CA LYS A 45 -39.24 -10.08 36.02
C LYS A 45 -40.73 -10.24 35.77
N CYS A 46 -41.14 -11.19 34.94
CA CYS A 46 -42.51 -11.33 34.46
C CYS A 46 -42.87 -12.82 34.30
N HIS A 47 -44.15 -13.17 34.49
CA HIS A 47 -44.68 -14.47 34.09
C HIS A 47 -44.68 -14.57 32.56
N ARG A 48 -44.23 -15.71 32.05
CA ARG A 48 -44.06 -16.00 30.62
C ARG A 48 -44.57 -17.39 30.29
N PRO A 49 -45.09 -17.63 29.08
CA PRO A 49 -45.42 -18.99 28.67
C PRO A 49 -44.15 -19.86 28.71
N LEU A 50 -44.30 -21.10 29.17
CA LEU A 50 -43.21 -22.05 29.37
C LEU A 50 -42.30 -22.20 28.14
N GLU A 51 -42.87 -22.16 26.93
CA GLU A 51 -42.10 -22.19 25.69
C GLU A 51 -41.09 -21.04 25.57
N THR A 52 -41.49 -19.82 25.96
CA THR A 52 -40.61 -18.66 25.94
C THR A 52 -39.68 -18.62 27.13
N PHE A 53 -40.06 -19.25 28.24
CA PHE A 53 -39.20 -19.43 29.42
C PHE A 53 -38.00 -20.33 29.07
N ASP A 54 -38.26 -21.46 28.40
CA ASP A 54 -37.21 -22.38 27.92
C ASP A 54 -36.29 -21.72 26.89
N LEU A 55 -36.85 -20.96 25.94
CA LEU A 55 -36.05 -20.20 24.96
C LEU A 55 -35.16 -19.13 25.59
N VAL A 56 -35.58 -18.50 26.70
CA VAL A 56 -34.75 -17.57 27.47
C VAL A 56 -33.67 -18.32 28.25
N MET A 57 -33.96 -19.53 28.75
CA MET A 57 -32.97 -20.37 29.41
C MET A 57 -31.84 -20.79 28.46
N GLY A 58 -32.15 -21.05 27.19
CA GLY A 58 -31.19 -21.35 26.12
C GLY A 58 -30.68 -20.12 25.35
N CYS A 59 -30.59 -18.94 25.95
CA CYS A 59 -30.20 -17.70 25.27
C CYS A 59 -28.70 -17.58 24.93
N ASP A 60 -27.88 -18.56 25.33
CA ASP A 60 -26.48 -18.70 24.93
C ASP A 60 -26.34 -18.97 23.42
N SER A 61 -27.38 -19.58 22.83
CA SER A 61 -27.50 -19.76 21.39
C SER A 61 -28.19 -18.58 20.72
N VAL A 62 -27.50 -17.94 19.77
CA VAL A 62 -28.03 -16.87 18.92
C VAL A 62 -29.30 -17.32 18.17
N ILE A 63 -29.38 -18.61 17.81
CA ILE A 63 -30.56 -19.20 17.16
C ILE A 63 -31.78 -19.17 18.08
N ASN A 64 -31.58 -19.47 19.37
CA ASN A 64 -32.66 -19.42 20.37
C ASN A 64 -33.09 -17.98 20.65
N VAL A 65 -32.15 -17.02 20.67
CA VAL A 65 -32.46 -15.59 20.76
C VAL A 65 -33.27 -15.11 19.54
N LEU A 66 -32.94 -15.58 18.34
CA LEU A 66 -33.69 -15.28 17.12
C LEU A 66 -35.10 -15.92 17.12
N LYS A 67 -35.20 -17.17 17.58
CA LYS A 67 -36.50 -17.85 17.80
C LYS A 67 -37.35 -17.09 18.82
N LEU A 68 -36.74 -16.64 19.92
CA LEU A 68 -37.37 -15.83 20.96
C LEU A 68 -37.86 -14.49 20.41
N LEU A 69 -37.07 -13.80 19.56
CA LEU A 69 -37.49 -12.57 18.90
C LEU A 69 -38.77 -12.76 18.07
N ARG A 70 -38.87 -13.88 17.34
CA ARG A 70 -40.04 -14.23 16.52
C ARG A 70 -41.25 -14.63 17.37
N LYS A 71 -41.06 -15.44 18.42
CA LYS A 71 -42.15 -16.00 19.24
C LYS A 71 -42.65 -15.07 20.35
N ALA A 72 -41.83 -14.14 20.86
CA ALA A 72 -42.20 -13.21 21.94
C ALA A 72 -43.08 -12.03 21.49
N LYS A 73 -43.90 -12.23 20.44
CA LYS A 73 -44.81 -11.21 19.90
C LYS A 73 -45.97 -10.99 20.86
N ASN A 74 -46.26 -9.73 21.19
CA ASN A 74 -47.24 -9.39 22.21
C ASN A 74 -48.67 -9.68 21.72
N SER A 75 -49.43 -10.50 22.46
CA SER A 75 -50.83 -10.82 22.14
C SER A 75 -51.77 -9.61 22.27
N ARG A 76 -51.37 -8.57 23.04
CA ARG A 76 -52.22 -7.42 23.39
C ARG A 76 -52.16 -6.24 22.41
N SER A 77 -51.13 -6.12 21.58
CA SER A 77 -51.01 -5.06 20.58
C SER A 77 -50.20 -5.57 19.39
N LYS A 78 -50.82 -5.61 18.20
CA LYS A 78 -50.20 -6.15 16.97
C LYS A 78 -49.06 -5.28 16.42
N TRP A 79 -48.93 -4.03 16.87
CA TRP A 79 -48.05 -3.02 16.27
C TRP A 79 -46.84 -2.60 17.12
N LEU A 80 -46.83 -2.83 18.44
CA LEU A 80 -45.71 -2.39 19.31
C LEU A 80 -44.83 -3.59 19.75
N PRO A 81 -43.49 -3.51 19.60
CA PRO A 81 -42.58 -4.57 20.02
C PRO A 81 -42.59 -4.74 21.55
N SER A 82 -42.48 -5.99 22.01
CA SER A 82 -42.40 -6.26 23.45
C SER A 82 -41.04 -5.84 24.01
N LYS A 83 -40.99 -5.48 25.31
CA LYS A 83 -39.72 -5.08 25.98
C LYS A 83 -38.62 -6.14 25.84
N THR A 84 -38.99 -7.42 25.73
CA THR A 84 -38.04 -8.51 25.47
C THR A 84 -37.59 -8.61 24.03
N GLN A 85 -38.46 -8.32 23.06
CA GLN A 85 -38.04 -8.24 21.66
C GLN A 85 -37.02 -7.12 21.45
N LEU A 86 -37.23 -5.96 22.08
CA LEU A 86 -36.29 -4.84 22.00
C LEU A 86 -34.93 -5.21 22.61
N LEU A 87 -34.92 -5.96 23.70
CA LEU A 87 -33.69 -6.44 24.30
C LEU A 87 -32.97 -7.48 23.44
N CYS A 88 -33.69 -8.48 22.93
CA CYS A 88 -33.11 -9.48 22.03
C CYS A 88 -32.56 -8.82 20.76
N LEU A 89 -33.27 -7.84 20.21
CA LEU A 89 -32.81 -7.07 19.06
C LEU A 89 -31.55 -6.28 19.39
N PHE A 90 -31.54 -5.55 20.52
CA PHE A 90 -30.37 -4.80 20.98
C PHE A 90 -29.15 -5.71 21.19
N TRP A 91 -29.37 -6.88 21.78
CA TRP A 91 -28.34 -7.91 21.96
C TRP A 91 -27.75 -8.39 20.62
N LEU A 92 -28.62 -8.70 19.65
CA LEU A 92 -28.19 -9.10 18.30
C LEU A 92 -27.46 -7.97 17.57
N LEU A 93 -27.89 -6.72 17.75
CA LEU A 93 -27.23 -5.55 17.16
C LEU A 93 -25.83 -5.33 17.75
N ILE A 94 -25.64 -5.51 19.07
CA ILE A 94 -24.30 -5.46 19.69
C ILE A 94 -23.41 -6.55 19.11
N HIS A 95 -23.92 -7.78 19.03
CA HIS A 95 -23.16 -8.90 18.50
C HIS A 95 -22.81 -8.68 17.02
N LEU A 96 -23.73 -8.14 16.21
CA LEU A 96 -23.48 -7.80 14.82
C LEU A 96 -22.45 -6.66 14.70
N ALA A 97 -22.60 -5.60 15.50
CA ALA A 97 -21.71 -4.44 15.47
C ALA A 97 -20.26 -4.83 15.79
N ILE A 98 -20.04 -5.66 16.81
CA ILE A 98 -18.69 -6.13 17.17
C ILE A 98 -18.10 -7.00 16.05
N THR A 99 -18.86 -7.94 15.50
CA THR A 99 -18.38 -8.77 14.36
C THR A 99 -18.01 -7.91 13.15
N VAL A 100 -18.82 -6.90 12.83
CA VAL A 100 -18.54 -5.97 11.72
C VAL A 100 -17.30 -5.12 12.01
N LEU A 101 -17.16 -4.57 13.21
CA LEU A 101 -15.98 -3.79 13.61
C LEU A 101 -14.70 -4.60 13.50
N VAL A 102 -14.69 -5.86 13.97
CA VAL A 102 -13.54 -6.77 13.82
C VAL A 102 -13.22 -7.03 12.35
N GLY A 103 -14.24 -7.24 11.50
CA GLY A 103 -14.04 -7.41 10.06
C GLY A 103 -13.43 -6.17 9.39
N ILE A 104 -13.87 -4.97 9.79
CA ILE A 104 -13.38 -3.70 9.24
C ILE A 104 -11.92 -3.44 9.64
N ILE A 105 -11.40 -3.95 10.76
CA ILE A 105 -9.97 -3.85 11.10
C ILE A 105 -9.09 -4.37 9.95
N GLY A 106 -9.52 -5.47 9.30
CA GLY A 106 -8.85 -6.07 8.15
C GLY A 106 -8.77 -5.18 6.90
N LEU A 107 -9.60 -4.12 6.82
CA LEU A 107 -9.67 -3.20 5.69
C LEU A 107 -8.87 -1.91 5.89
N ASN A 108 -8.34 -1.65 7.10
CA ASN A 108 -7.68 -0.38 7.42
C ASN A 108 -6.18 -0.35 7.13
N TYR A 109 -5.63 -1.43 6.58
CA TYR A 109 -4.25 -1.50 6.11
C TYR A 109 -4.22 -1.89 4.64
N ASN A 110 -3.32 -1.26 3.88
CA ASN A 110 -3.02 -1.62 2.50
C ASN A 110 -1.51 -1.82 2.35
N LEU A 111 -1.10 -2.77 1.50
CA LEU A 111 0.30 -2.96 1.13
C LEU A 111 0.47 -2.43 -0.27
N GLU A 112 1.07 -1.25 -0.36
CA GLU A 112 1.28 -0.54 -1.63
C GLU A 112 2.72 -0.76 -2.11
N THR A 113 2.88 -0.80 -3.42
CA THR A 113 4.21 -0.81 -4.05
C THR A 113 4.78 0.60 -4.00
N SER A 114 5.99 0.73 -3.48
CA SER A 114 6.74 1.97 -3.48
C SER A 114 7.17 2.30 -4.89
N THR A 115 6.95 3.54 -5.32
CA THR A 115 7.53 4.10 -6.56
C THR A 115 8.95 4.58 -6.35
N ASP A 116 9.27 4.98 -5.11
CA ASP A 116 10.51 5.73 -4.82
C ASP A 116 11.65 4.82 -4.35
N TYR A 117 11.33 3.56 -4.03
CA TYR A 117 12.29 2.64 -3.42
C TYR A 117 12.14 1.25 -4.01
N VAL A 118 13.28 0.64 -4.29
CA VAL A 118 13.41 -0.75 -4.72
C VAL A 118 14.23 -1.53 -3.70
N ILE A 119 13.93 -2.82 -3.57
CA ILE A 119 14.75 -3.76 -2.81
C ILE A 119 15.72 -4.39 -3.79
N LEU A 120 17.02 -4.31 -3.50
CA LEU A 120 18.05 -4.96 -4.30
C LEU A 120 18.19 -6.43 -3.87
N GLY A 121 18.36 -7.31 -4.85
CA GLY A 121 18.64 -8.72 -4.59
C GLY A 121 19.34 -9.38 -5.78
N LYS A 122 19.93 -10.55 -5.55
CA LYS A 122 20.66 -11.24 -6.62
C LYS A 122 19.71 -11.75 -7.71
N GLY A 123 20.08 -11.57 -8.97
CA GLY A 123 19.33 -12.11 -10.11
C GLY A 123 19.73 -11.51 -11.44
N THR A 124 18.92 -11.77 -12.47
CA THR A 124 19.12 -11.21 -13.81
C THR A 124 18.54 -9.80 -13.91
N ILE A 125 19.35 -8.87 -14.39
CA ILE A 125 18.98 -7.49 -14.73
C ILE A 125 19.01 -7.29 -16.25
N SER A 126 18.30 -6.27 -16.72
CA SER A 126 18.29 -5.81 -18.11
C SER A 126 19.02 -4.47 -18.19
N ILE A 127 20.16 -4.45 -18.89
CA ILE A 127 21.02 -3.28 -19.04
C ILE A 127 20.98 -2.78 -20.49
N LEU A 128 21.22 -1.49 -20.71
CA LEU A 128 21.33 -0.94 -22.05
C LEU A 128 22.50 -1.60 -22.81
N ASP A 129 22.24 -2.00 -24.06
CA ASP A 129 23.28 -2.52 -24.94
C ASP A 129 23.66 -1.48 -26.00
N LEU A 130 24.69 -0.69 -25.70
CA LEU A 130 25.15 0.36 -26.62
C LEU A 130 25.72 -0.21 -27.92
N ASP A 131 26.36 -1.38 -27.90
CA ASP A 131 26.92 -2.00 -29.10
C ASP A 131 25.87 -2.50 -30.10
N ALA A 132 24.61 -2.63 -29.67
CA ALA A 132 23.50 -2.88 -30.58
C ALA A 132 23.23 -1.70 -31.55
N LEU A 133 23.85 -0.53 -31.34
CA LEU A 133 23.84 0.57 -32.30
C LEU A 133 24.54 0.21 -33.62
N SER A 134 25.51 -0.70 -33.60
CA SER A 134 26.25 -1.11 -34.79
C SER A 134 25.52 -2.25 -35.50
N THR A 135 24.58 -1.92 -36.40
CA THR A 135 23.78 -2.91 -37.15
C THR A 135 24.51 -3.49 -38.37
N GLY A 136 25.71 -2.97 -38.67
CA GLY A 136 26.52 -3.35 -39.84
C GLY A 136 26.35 -2.41 -41.03
N ASN A 137 25.39 -1.49 -40.98
CA ASN A 137 25.28 -0.38 -41.92
C ASN A 137 25.72 0.92 -41.25
N PHE A 138 27.04 1.16 -41.28
CA PHE A 138 27.68 2.25 -40.55
C PHE A 138 27.05 3.63 -40.78
N LEU A 139 26.69 4.01 -42.02
CA LEU A 139 26.05 5.31 -42.29
C LEU A 139 24.65 5.44 -41.67
N SER A 140 23.89 4.34 -41.66
CA SER A 140 22.58 4.30 -41.00
C SER A 140 22.72 4.40 -39.49
N ASP A 141 23.73 3.71 -38.93
CA ASP A 141 24.02 3.70 -37.50
C ASP A 141 24.39 5.11 -37.00
N LEU A 142 25.21 5.84 -37.77
CA LEU A 142 25.56 7.24 -37.48
C LEU A 142 24.33 8.18 -37.50
N GLY A 143 23.45 8.02 -38.49
CA GLY A 143 22.19 8.77 -38.54
C GLY A 143 21.25 8.45 -37.37
N ALA A 144 21.21 7.19 -36.93
CA ALA A 144 20.43 6.78 -35.76
C ALA A 144 20.97 7.41 -34.47
N VAL A 145 22.30 7.41 -34.26
CA VAL A 145 22.94 8.04 -33.11
C VAL A 145 22.65 9.55 -33.06
N GLN A 146 22.69 10.24 -34.20
CA GLN A 146 22.29 11.66 -34.22
C GLN A 146 20.81 11.85 -33.84
N THR A 147 19.93 10.98 -34.35
CA THR A 147 18.49 11.03 -34.02
C THR A 147 18.26 10.81 -32.51
N TRP A 148 19.03 9.92 -31.88
CA TRP A 148 18.99 9.72 -30.43
C TRP A 148 19.41 10.98 -29.68
N GLY A 149 20.46 11.67 -30.11
CA GLY A 149 20.87 12.94 -29.50
C GLY A 149 19.84 14.06 -29.66
N VAL A 150 19.17 14.15 -30.82
CA VAL A 150 18.05 15.11 -31.00
C VAL A 150 16.93 14.82 -30.02
N ARG A 151 16.57 13.55 -29.83
CA ARG A 151 15.55 13.14 -28.84
C ARG A 151 16.02 13.37 -27.41
N GLY A 152 17.31 13.19 -27.15
CA GLY A 152 17.97 13.45 -25.88
C GLY A 152 18.00 14.91 -25.47
N LYS A 153 17.52 15.85 -26.30
CA LYS A 153 17.38 17.26 -25.91
C LYS A 153 16.35 17.46 -24.78
N VAL A 154 15.40 16.54 -24.61
CA VAL A 154 14.43 16.57 -23.50
C VAL A 154 15.05 16.21 -22.15
N THR A 155 16.24 15.60 -22.18
CA THR A 155 16.98 15.19 -20.99
C THR A 155 17.49 16.42 -20.24
N THR A 156 17.26 16.45 -18.93
CA THR A 156 17.62 17.62 -18.11
C THR A 156 19.06 17.50 -17.61
N PRO A 157 19.93 18.48 -17.89
CA PRO A 157 21.27 18.53 -17.31
C PRO A 157 21.16 18.91 -15.82
N LEU A 158 21.87 18.17 -14.98
CA LEU A 158 22.07 18.44 -13.56
C LEU A 158 23.45 19.04 -13.34
N ASP A 159 23.56 19.91 -12.34
CA ASP A 159 24.84 20.39 -11.85
C ASP A 159 25.64 19.20 -11.27
N TRP A 160 26.96 19.26 -11.40
CA TRP A 160 27.90 18.21 -10.95
C TRP A 160 27.70 17.83 -9.48
N ASP A 161 27.33 18.81 -8.65
CA ASP A 161 27.12 18.65 -7.20
C ASP A 161 25.65 18.33 -6.82
N ALA A 162 24.79 18.02 -7.80
CA ALA A 162 23.37 17.76 -7.55
C ALA A 162 23.17 16.47 -6.73
N ALA A 163 22.46 16.61 -5.60
CA ALA A 163 22.27 15.52 -4.63
C ALA A 163 21.22 14.47 -5.01
N LEU A 164 20.49 14.65 -6.12
CA LEU A 164 19.37 13.80 -6.51
C LEU A 164 19.45 13.42 -7.98
N GLU A 165 19.48 12.12 -8.23
CA GLU A 165 19.41 11.49 -9.54
C GLU A 165 17.96 11.15 -9.90
N TYR A 166 17.55 11.44 -11.14
CA TYR A 166 16.23 11.09 -11.66
C TYR A 166 16.34 10.38 -13.02
N SER A 167 15.22 9.86 -13.52
CA SER A 167 15.18 9.35 -14.88
C SER A 167 15.35 10.48 -15.89
N GLN A 168 16.03 10.22 -17.01
CA GLN A 168 16.30 11.21 -18.06
C GLN A 168 17.05 12.46 -17.57
N THR A 169 18.07 12.26 -16.74
CA THR A 169 19.02 13.31 -16.36
C THR A 169 20.46 12.86 -16.61
N TYR A 170 21.36 13.81 -16.88
CA TYR A 170 22.81 13.59 -16.86
C TYR A 170 23.48 14.75 -16.11
N TYR A 171 24.68 14.53 -15.60
CA TYR A 171 25.44 15.55 -14.90
C TYR A 171 26.34 16.30 -15.89
N SER A 172 26.46 17.62 -15.73
CA SER A 172 27.32 18.48 -16.53
C SER A 172 28.08 19.45 -15.64
N THR A 173 29.35 19.68 -15.97
CA THR A 173 30.13 20.84 -15.47
C THR A 173 29.81 22.13 -16.22
N TYR A 174 29.01 22.05 -17.29
CA TYR A 174 28.73 23.13 -18.23
C TYR A 174 29.98 23.70 -18.93
N ASP A 175 31.07 22.94 -18.98
CA ASP A 175 32.33 23.33 -19.65
C ASP A 175 32.84 22.30 -20.68
N GLY A 176 32.04 21.29 -20.99
CA GLY A 176 32.39 20.22 -21.93
C GLY A 176 32.62 18.85 -21.29
N HIS A 177 32.43 18.72 -19.97
CA HIS A 177 32.46 17.43 -19.29
C HIS A 177 31.07 17.04 -18.78
N THR A 178 30.60 15.89 -19.24
CA THR A 178 29.28 15.34 -18.84
C THR A 178 29.38 13.86 -18.53
N PHE A 179 28.57 13.38 -17.58
CA PHE A 179 28.44 11.95 -17.29
C PHE A 179 27.01 11.54 -17.01
N TYR A 180 26.74 10.25 -17.23
CA TYR A 180 25.43 9.64 -17.07
C TYR A 180 25.53 8.33 -16.31
N TYR A 181 24.72 8.17 -15.26
CA TYR A 181 24.52 6.89 -14.57
C TYR A 181 23.43 6.07 -15.23
N PHE A 182 23.71 4.79 -15.48
CA PHE A 182 22.78 3.89 -16.13
C PHE A 182 21.62 3.48 -15.21
N GLN A 183 20.47 3.23 -15.81
CA GLN A 183 19.29 2.67 -15.17
C GLN A 183 19.13 1.19 -15.51
N ASP A 184 19.44 0.34 -14.55
CA ASP A 184 19.27 -1.11 -14.71
C ASP A 184 17.87 -1.54 -14.31
N GLN A 185 17.25 -2.35 -15.17
CA GLN A 185 15.87 -2.77 -15.00
C GLN A 185 15.79 -4.24 -14.57
N ASN A 186 14.69 -4.62 -13.92
CA ASN A 186 14.43 -6.03 -13.66
C ASN A 186 14.09 -6.76 -14.97
N ALA A 187 14.80 -7.85 -15.26
CA ALA A 187 14.57 -8.64 -16.48
C ALA A 187 13.15 -9.19 -16.62
N ASN A 188 12.45 -9.43 -15.51
CA ASN A 188 11.07 -9.95 -15.50
C ASN A 188 10.02 -8.85 -15.40
N ASP A 189 10.41 -7.62 -15.08
CA ASP A 189 9.52 -6.48 -14.85
C ASP A 189 10.24 -5.18 -15.22
N THR A 190 10.10 -4.78 -16.48
CA THR A 190 10.76 -3.58 -17.04
C THR A 190 10.25 -2.29 -16.41
N GLY A 191 9.14 -2.31 -15.66
CA GLY A 191 8.64 -1.15 -14.91
C GLY A 191 9.38 -0.87 -13.62
N THR A 192 10.25 -1.79 -13.17
CA THR A 192 11.07 -1.62 -11.96
C THR A 192 12.53 -1.41 -12.35
N GLY A 193 12.98 -0.15 -12.31
CA GLY A 193 14.36 0.25 -12.58
C GLY A 193 15.08 0.81 -11.34
N HIS A 194 16.40 0.82 -11.39
CA HIS A 194 17.26 1.46 -10.40
C HIS A 194 18.47 2.09 -11.10
N ILE A 195 18.82 3.31 -10.71
CA ILE A 195 20.06 3.95 -11.15
C ILE A 195 21.21 3.22 -10.46
N THR A 196 22.16 2.71 -11.23
CA THR A 196 23.28 1.92 -10.72
C THR A 196 24.56 2.74 -10.68
N SER A 197 25.59 2.20 -10.02
CA SER A 197 26.93 2.81 -9.95
C SER A 197 27.67 2.83 -11.28
N ARG A 198 27.10 2.25 -12.35
CA ARG A 198 27.69 2.22 -13.68
C ARG A 198 27.47 3.56 -14.36
N TYR A 199 28.52 4.14 -14.91
CA TYR A 199 28.44 5.43 -15.58
C TYR A 199 29.22 5.45 -16.89
N ILE A 200 28.88 6.43 -17.74
CA ILE A 200 29.62 6.75 -18.96
C ILE A 200 29.78 8.27 -19.05
N GLU A 201 30.89 8.71 -19.62
CA GLU A 201 31.27 10.11 -19.67
C GLU A 201 31.43 10.60 -21.11
N SER A 202 31.48 11.91 -21.29
CA SER A 202 31.88 12.57 -22.54
C SER A 202 32.74 13.78 -22.21
N TYR A 203 33.90 13.86 -22.86
CA TYR A 203 34.84 14.98 -22.74
C TYR A 203 34.97 15.68 -24.09
N ALA A 204 34.37 16.86 -24.19
CA ALA A 204 34.49 17.73 -25.35
C ALA A 204 35.43 18.89 -25.04
N TYR A 205 36.30 19.21 -25.99
CA TYR A 205 37.15 20.39 -25.93
C TYR A 205 37.14 21.11 -27.27
N CYS A 206 37.04 22.43 -27.24
CA CYS A 206 36.85 23.25 -28.43
C CYS A 206 37.80 24.45 -28.46
N HIS A 207 38.28 24.77 -29.65
CA HIS A 207 38.95 26.02 -29.95
C HIS A 207 38.08 26.87 -30.87
N GLY A 208 37.81 28.10 -30.47
CA GLY A 208 36.90 29.02 -31.14
C GLY A 208 37.66 30.09 -31.91
N TYR A 209 37.34 30.22 -33.19
CA TYR A 209 37.91 31.19 -34.11
C TYR A 209 36.84 32.14 -34.60
N ARG A 210 37.18 33.43 -34.65
CA ARG A 210 36.28 34.44 -35.22
C ARG A 210 36.30 34.36 -36.75
N VAL A 211 35.12 34.32 -37.34
CA VAL A 211 34.95 34.34 -38.80
C VAL A 211 35.04 35.78 -39.29
N THR A 212 35.83 36.05 -40.31
CA THR A 212 36.02 37.38 -40.92
C THR A 212 35.15 37.55 -42.17
N GLU A 213 35.01 36.50 -42.98
CA GLU A 213 34.19 36.48 -44.20
C GLU A 213 33.18 35.32 -44.18
N GLY A 214 31.95 35.54 -44.65
CA GLY A 214 30.88 34.53 -44.67
C GLY A 214 30.11 34.38 -43.35
N GLN A 215 30.19 35.37 -42.45
CA GLN A 215 29.66 35.29 -41.08
C GLN A 215 28.17 34.95 -40.99
N TYR A 216 27.35 35.40 -41.95
CA TYR A 216 25.90 35.13 -42.00
C TYR A 216 25.53 33.72 -42.46
N GLY A 217 26.50 32.87 -42.84
CA GLY A 217 26.23 31.50 -43.28
C GLY A 217 25.45 31.38 -44.59
N ASN A 218 25.46 32.43 -45.42
CA ASN A 218 24.83 32.48 -46.75
C ASN A 218 25.81 32.13 -47.89
N MET A 219 27.10 31.95 -47.58
CA MET A 219 28.13 31.56 -48.52
C MET A 219 28.44 30.06 -48.37
N SER A 220 28.98 29.44 -49.43
CA SER A 220 29.46 28.05 -49.39
C SER A 220 30.84 27.91 -48.75
N TYR A 221 31.39 28.99 -48.21
CA TYR A 221 32.68 29.03 -47.54
C TYR A 221 32.66 30.09 -46.44
N ILE A 222 33.62 29.96 -45.51
CA ILE A 222 33.94 30.95 -44.50
C ILE A 222 35.44 31.17 -44.47
N ILE A 223 35.86 32.35 -44.06
CA ILE A 223 37.26 32.63 -43.74
C ILE A 223 37.34 32.95 -42.26
N TYR A 224 38.18 32.21 -41.53
CA TYR A 224 38.49 32.49 -40.13
C TYR A 224 39.99 32.58 -39.95
N ASN A 225 40.42 33.32 -38.93
CA ASN A 225 41.82 33.43 -38.60
C ASN A 225 42.17 32.37 -37.55
N ASP A 226 43.10 31.46 -37.86
CA ASP A 226 43.54 30.38 -36.95
C ASP A 226 44.58 30.85 -35.89
N GLY A 227 44.79 32.17 -35.78
CA GLY A 227 45.84 32.80 -34.98
C GLY A 227 47.15 33.01 -35.73
N THR A 228 47.37 32.31 -36.86
CA THR A 228 48.59 32.41 -37.67
C THR A 228 48.34 32.86 -39.10
N LYS A 229 47.20 32.47 -39.68
CA LYS A 229 46.79 32.78 -41.04
C LYS A 229 45.27 32.75 -41.19
N ASP A 230 44.80 33.38 -42.26
CA ASP A 230 43.42 33.25 -42.69
C ASP A 230 43.23 31.90 -43.40
N VAL A 231 42.29 31.10 -42.89
CA VAL A 231 41.96 29.77 -43.39
C VAL A 231 40.61 29.84 -44.10
N ASN A 232 40.60 29.49 -45.39
CA ASN A 232 39.37 29.32 -46.16
C ASN A 232 38.81 27.91 -45.92
N GLN A 233 37.65 27.84 -45.26
CA GLN A 233 36.95 26.60 -44.98
C GLN A 233 35.67 26.52 -45.81
N THR A 234 35.57 25.48 -46.63
CA THR A 234 34.35 25.18 -47.39
C THR A 234 33.28 24.59 -46.47
N LEU A 235 32.04 25.02 -46.68
CA LEU A 235 30.87 24.52 -45.98
C LEU A 235 30.12 23.51 -46.86
N SER A 236 29.67 22.41 -46.26
CA SER A 236 28.90 21.38 -46.98
C SER A 236 27.43 21.77 -47.18
N ALA A 237 26.93 22.69 -46.37
CA ALA A 237 25.61 23.28 -46.48
C ALA A 237 25.65 24.73 -45.97
N GLN A 238 24.61 25.49 -46.29
CA GLN A 238 24.44 26.86 -45.81
C GLN A 238 23.47 26.82 -44.62
N PRO A 239 23.93 27.05 -43.37
CA PRO A 239 23.03 27.04 -42.22
C PRO A 239 22.06 28.22 -42.23
N GLY A 240 22.38 29.27 -43.00
CA GLY A 240 21.68 30.54 -42.97
C GLY A 240 21.97 31.33 -41.68
N PRO A 241 21.42 32.54 -41.58
CA PRO A 241 21.65 33.44 -40.45
C PRO A 241 21.18 32.83 -39.13
N GLY A 242 22.03 32.90 -38.11
CA GLY A 242 21.78 32.33 -36.78
C GLY A 242 21.76 30.79 -36.71
N GLY A 243 21.94 30.09 -37.84
CA GLY A 243 22.00 28.63 -37.85
C GLY A 243 23.36 28.09 -37.39
N LEU A 244 23.35 26.84 -36.91
CA LEU A 244 24.50 26.07 -36.51
C LEU A 244 24.74 24.95 -37.52
N LEU A 245 25.96 24.85 -38.04
CA LEU A 245 26.40 23.76 -38.91
C LEU A 245 27.51 22.98 -38.23
N THR A 246 27.32 21.68 -38.07
CA THR A 246 28.30 20.80 -37.40
C THR A 246 28.77 19.72 -38.36
N PHE A 247 30.05 19.39 -38.30
CA PHE A 247 30.71 18.38 -39.11
C PHE A 247 31.44 17.40 -38.22
N SER A 248 31.10 16.13 -38.30
CA SER A 248 31.83 15.08 -37.61
C SER A 248 32.71 14.34 -38.62
N LYS A 249 34.00 14.17 -38.32
CA LYS A 249 34.99 13.63 -39.27
C LYS A 249 35.14 12.11 -39.12
N PHE A 250 35.21 11.40 -40.25
CA PHE A 250 35.51 9.97 -40.27
C PHE A 250 36.96 9.66 -39.88
N ASN A 251 37.89 10.55 -40.24
CA ASN A 251 39.32 10.36 -40.00
C ASN A 251 39.82 11.26 -38.87
N SER A 252 39.26 11.08 -37.68
CA SER A 252 39.68 11.76 -36.45
C SER A 252 41.10 11.37 -36.04
N THR A 253 41.85 12.33 -35.52
CA THR A 253 43.24 12.15 -35.06
C THR A 253 43.41 12.06 -33.55
N CYS A 254 42.33 12.30 -32.80
CA CYS A 254 42.34 12.43 -31.34
C CYS A 254 42.28 11.10 -30.56
N GLY A 255 42.05 9.95 -31.20
CA GLY A 255 42.05 8.63 -30.54
C GLY A 255 41.02 7.65 -31.12
N ALA A 256 41.00 6.41 -30.62
CA ALA A 256 40.09 5.36 -31.10
C ALA A 256 38.62 5.62 -30.74
N ARG A 257 38.37 6.17 -29.56
CA ARG A 257 37.03 6.51 -29.03
C ARG A 257 36.69 7.99 -29.15
N CYS A 258 37.43 8.71 -29.98
CA CYS A 258 37.32 10.15 -30.12
C CYS A 258 36.94 10.56 -31.54
N THR A 259 36.14 11.62 -31.64
CA THR A 259 35.74 12.21 -32.91
C THR A 259 36.12 13.69 -32.98
N ASP A 260 36.78 14.07 -34.07
CA ASP A 260 37.05 15.47 -34.39
C ASP A 260 35.78 16.07 -34.99
N ILE A 261 35.29 17.16 -34.38
CA ILE A 261 34.07 17.85 -34.75
C ILE A 261 34.43 19.29 -35.10
N ASN A 262 34.05 19.74 -36.29
CA ASN A 262 34.07 21.16 -36.60
C ASN A 262 32.65 21.70 -36.46
N ALA A 263 32.50 22.93 -35.97
CA ALA A 263 31.19 23.59 -35.90
C ALA A 263 31.27 25.03 -36.38
N PHE A 264 30.23 25.51 -37.03
CA PHE A 264 30.10 26.89 -37.48
C PHE A 264 28.77 27.45 -36.98
N GLN A 265 28.83 28.43 -36.07
CA GLN A 265 27.69 29.21 -35.65
C GLN A 265 27.65 30.49 -36.48
N ALA A 266 26.61 30.65 -37.29
CA ALA A 266 26.41 31.83 -38.11
C ALA A 266 25.89 33.01 -37.27
N GLU A 267 26.26 34.21 -37.70
CA GLU A 267 25.73 35.48 -37.20
C GLU A 267 24.24 35.60 -37.53
N SER A 268 23.45 36.15 -36.61
CA SER A 268 22.05 36.49 -36.88
C SER A 268 21.96 37.79 -37.68
N PHE A 269 20.90 37.98 -38.48
CA PHE A 269 20.68 39.29 -39.09
C PHE A 269 20.40 40.33 -38.01
N PRO A 270 20.98 41.54 -38.10
CA PRO A 270 20.60 42.63 -37.21
C PRO A 270 19.13 42.98 -37.43
N THR A 271 18.25 42.54 -36.55
CA THR A 271 16.82 42.88 -36.59
C THR A 271 16.64 44.32 -36.11
N ALA A 272 16.49 45.25 -37.04
CA ALA A 272 16.15 46.65 -36.74
C ALA A 272 14.71 46.85 -36.22
N LEU A 273 13.90 45.78 -36.10
CA LEU A 273 12.45 45.87 -35.90
C LEU A 273 11.87 44.63 -35.19
N VAL A 274 12.10 44.41 -33.90
CA VAL A 274 11.14 43.67 -33.04
C VAL A 274 11.24 44.18 -31.60
N ASP A 275 10.13 44.71 -31.10
CA ASP A 275 9.83 45.02 -29.69
C ASP A 275 9.99 43.77 -28.81
N ASP A 276 10.64 43.96 -27.65
CA ASP A 276 10.51 43.18 -26.40
C ASP A 276 10.23 41.66 -26.48
N GLY A 277 11.28 40.84 -26.37
CA GLY A 277 11.16 39.46 -25.86
C GLY A 277 12.25 38.49 -26.30
N ASP A 278 12.41 38.28 -27.61
CA ASP A 278 13.15 37.14 -28.18
C ASP A 278 14.32 37.59 -29.07
N LYS A 279 15.28 38.32 -28.50
CA LYS A 279 16.49 38.71 -29.24
C LYS A 279 17.51 37.57 -29.25
N PHE A 280 17.72 36.96 -30.41
CA PHE A 280 18.92 36.16 -30.68
C PHE A 280 20.11 37.12 -30.77
N ASP A 281 20.95 37.11 -29.75
CA ASP A 281 22.11 37.98 -29.60
C ASP A 281 23.37 37.31 -30.20
N LEU A 282 23.28 36.92 -31.47
CA LEU A 282 24.39 36.33 -32.24
C LEU A 282 25.04 37.43 -33.08
N TYR A 283 25.96 38.17 -32.46
CA TYR A 283 26.59 39.37 -33.03
C TYR A 283 27.79 39.09 -33.95
N GLU A 284 28.31 37.87 -33.96
CA GLU A 284 29.44 37.49 -34.80
C GLU A 284 29.39 36.01 -35.15
N GLY A 285 29.88 35.67 -36.33
CA GLY A 285 30.07 34.28 -36.76
C GLY A 285 31.30 33.66 -36.10
N ARG A 286 31.17 32.43 -35.59
CA ARG A 286 32.27 31.70 -34.95
C ARG A 286 32.42 30.30 -35.52
N PHE A 287 33.67 29.91 -35.75
CA PHE A 287 34.05 28.58 -36.19
C PHE A 287 34.79 27.87 -35.07
N PHE A 288 34.44 26.62 -34.80
CA PHE A 288 34.99 25.83 -33.72
C PHE A 288 35.64 24.58 -34.28
N VAL A 289 36.83 24.29 -33.77
CA VAL A 289 37.52 23.01 -33.98
C VAL A 289 37.54 22.31 -32.64
N CYS A 290 36.79 21.22 -32.55
CA CYS A 290 36.57 20.47 -31.33
C CYS A 290 37.02 19.02 -31.48
N ASN A 291 37.31 18.40 -30.35
CA ASN A 291 37.34 16.95 -30.21
C ASN A 291 36.34 16.54 -29.12
N ASN A 292 35.77 15.36 -29.26
CA ASN A 292 34.93 14.76 -28.22
C ASN A 292 35.36 13.31 -28.00
N THR A 293 35.52 12.92 -26.75
CA THR A 293 35.96 11.57 -26.37
C THR A 293 34.94 10.94 -25.44
N VAL A 294 34.51 9.73 -25.78
CA VAL A 294 33.65 8.89 -24.92
C VAL A 294 34.49 7.73 -24.39
N PRO A 295 34.94 7.75 -23.13
CA PRO A 295 35.76 6.69 -22.55
C PRO A 295 34.96 5.39 -22.35
N GLU A 296 35.62 4.40 -21.75
CA GLU A 296 34.96 3.16 -21.31
C GLU A 296 33.93 3.42 -20.21
N VAL A 297 32.92 2.56 -20.15
CA VAL A 297 31.96 2.54 -19.05
C VAL A 297 32.70 2.27 -17.74
N GLY A 298 32.51 3.17 -16.77
CA GLY A 298 33.03 3.07 -15.41
C GLY A 298 32.02 2.46 -14.44
N ASP A 299 32.50 2.11 -13.25
CA ASP A 299 31.67 1.71 -12.11
C ASP A 299 32.31 2.23 -10.83
N ASP A 300 31.56 2.97 -10.01
CA ASP A 300 32.05 3.51 -8.74
C ASP A 300 32.46 2.42 -7.73
N THR A 301 31.99 1.18 -7.94
CA THR A 301 32.36 0.02 -7.11
C THR A 301 33.58 -0.74 -7.63
N GLU A 302 34.17 -0.29 -8.74
CA GLU A 302 35.28 -0.93 -9.45
C GLU A 302 34.97 -2.36 -9.96
N ASP A 303 33.69 -2.80 -9.98
CA ASP A 303 33.24 -4.10 -10.51
C ASP A 303 32.86 -4.01 -12.01
N VAL A 304 33.79 -3.56 -12.85
CA VAL A 304 33.55 -3.47 -14.30
C VAL A 304 33.56 -4.86 -14.92
N LYS A 305 32.38 -5.37 -15.23
CA LYS A 305 32.20 -6.66 -15.91
C LYS A 305 32.41 -6.53 -17.43
N PRO A 306 32.88 -7.59 -18.12
CA PRO A 306 33.02 -7.58 -19.57
C PRO A 306 31.71 -7.29 -20.31
N GLU A 307 30.56 -7.59 -19.71
CA GLU A 307 29.26 -7.29 -20.27
C GLU A 307 28.92 -5.79 -20.24
N TYR A 308 29.63 -4.97 -19.45
CA TYR A 308 29.39 -3.52 -19.35
C TYR A 308 30.19 -2.70 -20.37
N THR A 309 31.14 -3.32 -21.06
CA THR A 309 32.02 -2.61 -22.00
C THR A 309 31.27 -2.19 -23.26
N VAL A 310 31.81 -1.15 -23.91
CA VAL A 310 31.32 -0.58 -25.17
C VAL A 310 32.46 -0.59 -26.17
N SER A 311 32.20 -1.05 -27.39
CA SER A 311 33.23 -1.08 -28.43
C SER A 311 33.70 0.33 -28.81
N ASP A 312 34.99 0.43 -29.21
CA ASP A 312 35.57 1.70 -29.66
C ASP A 312 34.80 2.32 -30.83
N LEU A 313 34.23 1.48 -31.70
CA LEU A 313 33.40 1.93 -32.81
C LEU A 313 32.16 2.67 -32.29
N THR A 314 31.42 2.05 -31.38
CA THR A 314 30.22 2.66 -30.77
C THR A 314 30.56 3.93 -30.00
N ALA A 315 31.64 3.91 -29.21
CA ALA A 315 32.10 5.10 -28.49
C ALA A 315 32.42 6.25 -29.45
N ARG A 316 33.06 5.96 -30.59
CA ARG A 316 33.34 6.95 -31.64
C ARG A 316 32.07 7.47 -32.32
N MET A 317 31.07 6.60 -32.54
CA MET A 317 29.75 7.01 -33.04
C MET A 317 29.08 7.98 -32.06
N LEU A 318 29.05 7.66 -30.76
CA LEU A 318 28.49 8.54 -29.74
C LEU A 318 29.25 9.87 -29.65
N ALA A 319 30.59 9.83 -29.69
CA ALA A 319 31.43 11.02 -29.61
C ALA A 319 31.10 12.06 -30.71
N GLY A 320 30.78 11.61 -31.93
CA GLY A 320 30.44 12.51 -33.03
C GLY A 320 28.95 12.80 -33.24
N ALA A 321 28.09 12.39 -32.30
CA ALA A 321 26.63 12.36 -32.47
C ALA A 321 26.04 13.66 -33.02
N LEU A 322 26.53 14.82 -32.58
CA LEU A 322 26.00 16.13 -32.97
C LEU A 322 26.10 16.39 -34.48
N GLY A 323 27.18 15.96 -35.13
CA GLY A 323 27.46 16.23 -36.54
C GLY A 323 27.23 15.06 -37.50
N TRP A 324 26.80 13.90 -36.99
CA TRP A 324 26.45 12.77 -37.84
C TRP A 324 25.12 13.00 -38.57
N SER A 325 24.92 12.28 -39.67
CA SER A 325 23.67 12.31 -40.42
C SER A 325 23.53 11.06 -41.29
N SER A 326 22.31 10.80 -41.77
CA SER A 326 22.07 9.80 -42.82
C SER A 326 22.26 10.36 -44.23
N ALA A 327 22.79 11.58 -44.35
CA ALA A 327 22.98 12.26 -45.62
C ALA A 327 24.25 11.75 -46.34
N VAL A 328 24.39 12.14 -47.61
CA VAL A 328 25.61 11.86 -48.37
C VAL A 328 26.78 12.60 -47.68
N PRO A 329 27.96 11.97 -47.55
CA PRO A 329 29.16 12.63 -47.05
C PRO A 329 29.43 13.98 -47.73
N SER A 330 30.18 14.83 -47.04
CA SER A 330 30.70 16.09 -47.59
C SER A 330 31.44 15.85 -48.91
N ALA A 331 31.61 16.90 -49.72
CA ALA A 331 32.20 16.78 -51.07
C ALA A 331 33.61 16.15 -51.10
N ASP A 332 34.34 16.21 -49.98
CA ASP A 332 35.65 15.58 -49.79
C ASP A 332 35.58 14.12 -49.32
N GLY A 333 34.39 13.62 -48.99
CA GLY A 333 34.12 12.27 -48.50
C GLY A 333 34.64 11.98 -47.09
N LYS A 334 35.08 13.00 -46.34
CA LYS A 334 35.81 12.82 -45.07
C LYS A 334 34.99 13.15 -43.83
N SER A 335 33.82 13.76 -43.99
CA SER A 335 32.92 14.08 -42.89
C SER A 335 31.45 13.90 -43.27
N LEU A 336 30.63 13.76 -42.25
CA LEU A 336 29.19 14.02 -42.36
C LEU A 336 28.91 15.36 -41.69
N TYR A 337 27.76 15.92 -42.02
CA TYR A 337 27.33 17.18 -41.46
C TYR A 337 25.86 17.13 -41.08
N MET A 338 25.50 17.99 -40.12
CA MET A 338 24.14 18.27 -39.72
C MET A 338 23.96 19.78 -39.62
N THR A 339 22.81 20.25 -40.10
CA THR A 339 22.46 21.68 -40.08
C THR A 339 21.29 21.88 -39.13
N TYR A 340 21.48 22.73 -38.13
CA TYR A 340 20.46 23.16 -37.20
C TYR A 340 20.11 24.62 -37.52
N THR A 341 18.91 24.84 -38.05
CA THR A 341 18.44 26.19 -38.38
C THR A 341 18.21 27.00 -37.11
N ASN A 342 18.05 28.32 -37.24
CA ASN A 342 17.74 29.21 -36.11
C ASN A 342 16.43 28.87 -35.37
N THR A 343 15.55 28.05 -35.95
CA THR A 343 14.32 27.53 -35.34
C THR A 343 14.54 26.22 -34.59
N SER A 344 15.73 25.60 -34.68
CA SER A 344 16.04 24.38 -33.97
C SER A 344 16.22 24.66 -32.47
N GLU A 345 15.81 23.73 -31.63
CA GLU A 345 16.12 23.75 -30.20
C GLU A 345 17.60 23.44 -29.91
N ILE A 346 18.33 22.97 -30.94
CA ILE A 346 19.77 22.69 -30.89
C ILE A 346 20.49 23.89 -31.52
N GLY A 347 21.12 24.70 -30.68
CA GLY A 347 21.79 25.93 -31.10
C GLY A 347 21.98 26.87 -29.93
N PHE A 348 22.35 28.11 -30.23
CA PHE A 348 22.65 29.12 -29.21
C PHE A 348 21.79 30.37 -29.39
N TYR A 349 21.38 30.95 -28.27
CA TYR A 349 20.66 32.24 -28.25
C TYR A 349 21.60 33.44 -28.19
N LYS A 350 22.87 33.22 -27.80
CA LYS A 350 23.93 34.22 -27.69
C LYS A 350 25.18 33.70 -28.39
N THR A 351 26.08 34.59 -28.81
CA THR A 351 27.36 34.19 -29.40
C THR A 351 28.10 33.20 -28.49
N PRO A 352 28.26 31.92 -28.90
CA PRO A 352 28.87 30.91 -28.05
C PRO A 352 30.37 31.13 -27.90
N ASN A 353 30.89 30.85 -26.71
CA ASN A 353 32.32 30.70 -26.47
C ASN A 353 32.76 29.23 -26.70
N GLU A 354 34.02 28.93 -26.35
CA GLU A 354 34.58 27.58 -26.49
C GLU A 354 33.89 26.55 -25.57
N THR A 355 33.61 26.94 -24.32
CA THR A 355 32.96 26.07 -23.33
C THR A 355 31.50 25.81 -23.67
N ASP A 356 30.79 26.80 -24.22
CA ASP A 356 29.39 26.66 -24.64
C ASP A 356 29.26 25.63 -25.77
N MET A 357 30.20 25.64 -26.73
CA MET A 357 30.23 24.64 -27.81
C MET A 357 30.62 23.25 -27.29
N ALA A 358 31.57 23.18 -26.37
CA ALA A 358 31.97 21.93 -25.75
C ALA A 358 30.82 21.32 -24.91
N ASP A 359 30.11 22.13 -24.13
CA ASP A 359 28.92 21.72 -23.37
C ASP A 359 27.81 21.23 -24.30
N LEU A 360 27.55 21.93 -25.42
CA LEU A 360 26.58 21.46 -26.41
C LEU A 360 26.97 20.07 -26.98
N ILE A 361 28.24 19.86 -27.32
CA ILE A 361 28.71 18.58 -27.88
C ILE A 361 28.59 17.45 -26.86
N SER A 362 29.16 17.63 -25.67
CA SER A 362 29.18 16.62 -24.60
C SER A 362 27.77 16.32 -24.10
N GLY A 363 26.97 17.36 -23.85
CA GLY A 363 25.56 17.24 -23.44
C GLY A 363 24.66 16.60 -24.50
N PHE A 364 24.92 16.84 -25.79
CA PHE A 364 24.19 16.14 -26.87
C PHE A 364 24.52 14.64 -26.89
N THR A 365 25.79 14.29 -26.68
CA THR A 365 26.23 12.90 -26.60
C THR A 365 25.65 12.18 -25.38
N MET A 366 25.69 12.78 -24.17
CA MET A 366 25.08 12.18 -22.97
C MET A 366 23.56 12.19 -23.01
N GLY A 367 22.94 13.22 -23.59
CA GLY A 367 21.51 13.25 -23.86
C GLY A 367 21.06 12.06 -24.71
N ALA A 368 21.85 11.70 -25.74
CA ALA A 368 21.59 10.53 -26.57
C ALA A 368 21.59 9.24 -25.75
N VAL A 369 22.62 9.02 -24.93
CA VAL A 369 22.74 7.82 -24.09
C VAL A 369 21.62 7.74 -23.06
N SER A 370 21.34 8.86 -22.37
CA SER A 370 20.30 8.95 -21.35
C SER A 370 18.91 8.62 -21.92
N PHE A 371 18.59 9.17 -23.09
CA PHE A 371 17.33 8.87 -23.76
C PHE A 371 17.27 7.43 -24.26
N MET A 372 18.38 6.88 -24.76
CA MET A 372 18.44 5.47 -25.16
C MET A 372 18.13 4.55 -23.98
N ASP A 373 18.75 4.78 -22.82
CA ASP A 373 18.58 3.93 -21.64
C ASP A 373 17.14 3.93 -21.10
N ASP A 374 16.50 5.09 -21.07
CA ASP A 374 15.12 5.21 -20.61
C ASP A 374 14.10 4.68 -21.64
N SER A 375 14.46 4.68 -22.93
CA SER A 375 13.55 4.27 -24.00
C SER A 375 13.42 2.74 -24.15
N SER A 376 12.20 2.29 -24.46
CA SER A 376 11.95 0.89 -24.87
C SER A 376 12.41 0.57 -26.30
N ALA A 377 12.88 1.57 -27.04
CA ALA A 377 13.29 1.43 -28.43
C ALA A 377 14.78 1.09 -28.57
N ALA A 378 15.60 1.32 -27.54
CA ALA A 378 16.97 0.82 -27.51
C ALA A 378 17.02 -0.67 -27.13
N SER A 379 17.99 -1.39 -27.68
CA SER A 379 18.18 -2.80 -27.34
C SER A 379 18.80 -2.93 -25.95
N ARG A 380 18.31 -3.89 -25.17
CA ARG A 380 18.83 -4.19 -23.83
C ARG A 380 19.30 -5.65 -23.76
N LYS A 381 20.37 -5.90 -23.01
CA LYS A 381 20.93 -7.23 -22.77
C LYS A 381 20.72 -7.68 -21.32
N TYR A 382 20.68 -8.99 -21.13
CA TYR A 382 20.44 -9.59 -19.81
C TYR A 382 21.74 -10.01 -19.16
N VAL A 383 22.01 -9.51 -17.95
CA VAL A 383 23.24 -9.78 -17.20
C VAL A 383 22.88 -10.22 -15.79
N THR A 384 23.71 -11.07 -15.19
CA THR A 384 23.54 -11.45 -13.78
C THR A 384 24.21 -10.44 -12.87
N SER A 385 23.45 -9.92 -11.90
CA SER A 385 23.92 -8.91 -10.95
C SER A 385 23.45 -9.22 -9.52
N SER A 386 24.19 -8.68 -8.55
CA SER A 386 23.79 -8.61 -7.15
C SER A 386 22.63 -7.65 -6.90
N ASP A 387 22.43 -6.70 -7.82
CA ASP A 387 21.62 -5.51 -7.60
C ASP A 387 20.38 -5.51 -8.49
N ARG A 388 19.71 -6.66 -8.59
CA ARG A 388 18.43 -6.73 -9.31
C ARG A 388 17.38 -5.93 -8.53
N PRO A 389 16.75 -4.92 -9.13
CA PRO A 389 15.73 -4.14 -8.46
C PRO A 389 14.43 -4.93 -8.35
N ILE A 390 13.85 -4.98 -7.16
CA ILE A 390 12.58 -5.64 -6.87
C ILE A 390 11.66 -4.60 -6.25
N ALA A 391 10.42 -4.51 -6.73
CA ALA A 391 9.45 -3.55 -6.21
C ALA A 391 9.32 -3.67 -4.67
N ALA A 392 9.66 -2.61 -3.95
CA ALA A 392 9.50 -2.55 -2.51
C ALA A 392 8.01 -2.37 -2.17
N GLN A 393 7.55 -2.99 -1.08
CA GLN A 393 6.19 -2.76 -0.57
C GLN A 393 6.25 -2.11 0.79
N TYR A 394 5.42 -1.09 1.00
CA TYR A 394 5.29 -0.42 2.30
C TYR A 394 3.87 -0.56 2.83
N LEU A 395 3.77 -0.56 4.16
CA LEU A 395 2.49 -0.69 4.86
C LEU A 395 1.87 0.69 5.05
N HIS A 396 0.77 0.95 4.35
CA HIS A 396 -0.05 2.13 4.56
C HIS A 396 -1.19 1.80 5.54
N VAL A 397 -1.12 2.37 6.75
CA VAL A 397 -2.14 2.17 7.80
C VAL A 397 -2.88 3.47 8.04
N THR A 398 -4.20 3.41 7.95
CA THR A 398 -5.06 4.55 8.30
C THR A 398 -5.32 4.59 9.82
N TRP A 399 -4.30 5.02 10.57
CA TRP A 399 -4.29 4.99 12.05
C TRP A 399 -5.51 5.65 12.71
N ARG A 400 -6.10 6.67 12.08
CA ARG A 400 -7.31 7.34 12.60
C ARG A 400 -8.49 6.36 12.71
N PHE A 401 -8.73 5.54 11.69
CA PHE A 401 -9.82 4.57 11.68
C PHE A 401 -9.45 3.32 12.47
N ALA A 402 -8.24 2.79 12.27
CA ALA A 402 -7.76 1.62 13.01
C ALA A 402 -7.76 1.87 14.53
N GLY A 403 -7.23 3.02 14.98
CA GLY A 403 -7.21 3.40 16.38
C GLY A 403 -8.61 3.62 16.97
N SER A 404 -9.51 4.24 16.20
CA SER A 404 -10.91 4.43 16.63
C SER A 404 -11.61 3.09 16.84
N ILE A 405 -11.44 2.14 15.94
CA ILE A 405 -12.06 0.81 16.05
C ILE A 405 -11.48 0.03 17.24
N LEU A 406 -10.14 0.05 17.40
CA LEU A 406 -9.45 -0.59 18.53
C LEU A 406 -9.88 -0.01 19.89
N ALA A 407 -10.29 1.26 19.95
CA ALA A 407 -10.83 1.88 21.16
C ALA A 407 -12.34 1.57 21.38
N VAL A 408 -13.14 1.55 20.30
CA VAL A 408 -14.59 1.34 20.37
C VAL A 408 -14.95 -0.08 20.80
N ILE A 409 -14.23 -1.10 20.34
CA ILE A 409 -14.48 -2.50 20.73
C ILE A 409 -14.42 -2.70 22.25
N PRO A 410 -13.30 -2.42 22.95
CA PRO A 410 -13.24 -2.60 24.40
C PRO A 410 -14.19 -1.66 25.13
N PHE A 411 -14.48 -0.47 24.59
CA PHE A 411 -15.47 0.43 25.15
C PHE A 411 -16.88 -0.19 25.15
N ILE A 412 -17.34 -0.75 24.03
CA ILE A 412 -18.63 -1.45 23.96
C ILE A 412 -18.64 -2.66 24.92
N HIS A 413 -17.56 -3.44 24.97
CA HIS A 413 -17.46 -4.58 25.88
C HIS A 413 -17.53 -4.16 27.35
N PHE A 414 -16.84 -3.09 27.73
CA PHE A 414 -16.86 -2.57 29.09
C PHE A 414 -18.26 -2.08 29.50
N TRP A 415 -18.92 -1.30 28.65
CA TRP A 415 -20.27 -0.81 28.94
C TRP A 415 -21.31 -1.91 28.95
N THR A 416 -21.20 -2.90 28.06
CA THR A 416 -22.11 -4.06 28.06
C THR A 416 -21.91 -4.91 29.30
N LEU A 417 -20.67 -5.14 29.74
CA LEU A 417 -20.36 -5.82 30.99
C LEU A 417 -20.95 -5.07 32.20
N LEU A 418 -20.71 -3.75 32.31
CA LEU A 418 -21.28 -2.94 33.39
C LEU A 418 -22.81 -2.99 33.42
N ALA A 419 -23.45 -2.89 32.26
CA ALA A 419 -24.90 -2.99 32.14
C ALA A 419 -25.41 -4.38 32.56
N VAL A 420 -24.68 -5.44 32.20
CA VAL A 420 -25.00 -6.82 32.57
C VAL A 420 -24.88 -7.02 34.08
N ILE A 421 -23.77 -6.60 34.70
CA ILE A 421 -23.55 -6.73 36.14
C ILE A 421 -24.61 -5.95 36.92
N SER A 422 -24.79 -4.66 36.59
CA SER A 422 -25.79 -3.82 37.25
C SER A 422 -27.19 -4.42 37.17
N TRP A 423 -27.53 -5.06 36.04
CA TRP A 423 -28.85 -5.65 35.87
C TRP A 423 -28.99 -7.05 36.49
N ALA A 424 -27.97 -7.90 36.35
CA ALA A 424 -27.97 -9.28 36.85
C ALA A 424 -28.03 -9.34 38.37
N ASN A 425 -27.43 -8.36 39.08
CA ASN A 425 -27.44 -8.25 40.55
C ASN A 425 -28.85 -8.23 41.19
N HIS A 426 -29.92 -8.03 40.40
CA HIS A 426 -31.30 -8.04 40.90
C HIS A 426 -31.96 -9.44 40.94
N ALA A 427 -31.29 -10.49 40.47
CA ALA A 427 -31.75 -11.87 40.57
C ALA A 427 -30.68 -12.77 41.20
N ILE A 428 -31.07 -13.98 41.61
CA ILE A 428 -30.12 -15.02 42.00
C ILE A 428 -29.68 -15.74 40.73
N ILE A 429 -28.36 -15.87 40.57
CA ILE A 429 -27.74 -16.56 39.45
C ILE A 429 -27.52 -18.00 39.92
N LYS A 430 -28.15 -18.97 39.26
CA LYS A 430 -27.85 -20.39 39.46
C LYS A 430 -26.77 -20.82 38.47
N ASP A 431 -25.97 -21.81 38.88
CA ASP A 431 -24.96 -22.42 38.04
C ASP A 431 -25.55 -22.96 36.72
N ASP A 432 -24.74 -22.90 35.67
CA ASP A 432 -25.08 -23.40 34.33
C ASP A 432 -25.14 -24.94 34.25
N SER A 433 -24.91 -25.65 35.35
CA SER A 433 -24.94 -27.11 35.33
C SER A 433 -26.34 -27.64 35.00
N HIS A 434 -26.39 -28.67 34.16
CA HIS A 434 -27.66 -29.32 33.79
C HIS A 434 -28.44 -29.79 35.02
N LEU A 435 -27.73 -30.20 36.08
CA LEU A 435 -28.32 -30.62 37.36
C LEU A 435 -28.94 -29.44 38.13
N ALA A 436 -28.27 -28.28 38.20
CA ALA A 436 -28.81 -27.10 38.86
C ALA A 436 -30.05 -26.54 38.13
N ILE A 437 -30.03 -26.56 36.80
CA ILE A 437 -31.16 -26.17 35.95
C ILE A 437 -32.32 -27.16 36.12
N ALA A 438 -32.06 -28.47 36.05
CA ALA A 438 -33.09 -29.49 36.26
C ALA A 438 -33.73 -29.38 37.64
N LYS A 439 -32.93 -29.09 38.68
CA LYS A 439 -33.44 -28.86 40.03
C LYS A 439 -34.31 -27.60 40.12
N ALA A 440 -34.02 -26.55 39.34
CA ALA A 440 -34.85 -25.36 39.27
C ALA A 440 -36.19 -25.59 38.55
N TYR A 441 -36.28 -26.60 37.69
CA TYR A 441 -37.54 -27.02 37.05
C TYR A 441 -38.28 -28.11 37.83
N HIS A 442 -37.78 -28.54 38.98
CA HIS A 442 -38.24 -29.75 39.65
C HIS A 442 -39.71 -29.72 40.03
N SER A 443 -40.21 -28.62 40.58
CA SER A 443 -41.62 -28.44 40.94
C SER A 443 -42.55 -28.55 39.75
N LEU A 444 -42.17 -27.92 38.63
CA LEU A 444 -42.91 -27.94 37.37
C LEU A 444 -42.89 -29.35 36.75
N LEU A 445 -41.72 -29.99 36.69
CA LEU A 445 -41.56 -31.32 36.09
C LEU A 445 -42.27 -32.41 36.90
N ARG A 446 -42.46 -32.23 38.21
CA ARG A 446 -43.22 -33.18 39.04
C ARG A 446 -44.68 -33.29 38.60
N GLN A 447 -45.25 -32.26 37.95
CA GLN A 447 -46.60 -32.33 37.38
C GLN A 447 -46.72 -33.36 36.24
N LEU A 448 -45.61 -33.71 35.58
CA LEU A 448 -45.58 -34.78 34.57
C LEU A 448 -45.48 -36.19 35.17
N GLY A 449 -45.24 -36.31 36.49
CA GLY A 449 -45.12 -37.59 37.20
C GLY A 449 -44.05 -38.50 36.58
N ASN A 450 -44.40 -39.78 36.40
CA ASN A 450 -43.52 -40.79 35.79
C ASN A 450 -43.54 -40.77 34.25
N THR A 451 -44.23 -39.80 33.63
CA THR A 451 -44.34 -39.70 32.17
C THR A 451 -43.39 -38.64 31.64
N GLY A 452 -42.81 -38.87 30.45
CA GLY A 452 -42.11 -37.81 29.72
C GLY A 452 -40.58 -37.87 29.65
N CYS A 453 -39.93 -38.96 30.10
CA CYS A 453 -38.46 -39.10 30.04
C CYS A 453 -37.86 -39.07 28.61
N LEU A 454 -38.68 -39.31 27.57
CA LEU A 454 -38.27 -39.27 26.16
C LEU A 454 -38.83 -38.06 25.40
N LEU A 455 -39.60 -37.19 26.06
CA LEU A 455 -40.24 -36.06 25.39
C LEU A 455 -39.22 -34.93 25.15
N GLN A 456 -39.32 -34.33 23.97
CA GLN A 456 -38.56 -33.12 23.66
C GLN A 456 -39.18 -31.90 24.36
N GLY A 457 -38.41 -30.82 24.53
CA GLY A 457 -38.85 -29.64 25.28
C GLY A 457 -40.16 -29.02 24.76
N ASP A 458 -40.39 -29.05 23.45
CA ASP A 458 -41.64 -28.57 22.84
C ASP A 458 -42.83 -29.53 23.05
N GLU A 459 -42.57 -30.83 23.12
CA GLU A 459 -43.57 -31.85 23.47
C GLU A 459 -43.97 -31.74 24.95
N ILE A 460 -43.00 -31.51 25.84
CA ILE A 460 -43.23 -31.24 27.28
C ILE A 460 -44.12 -30.01 27.46
N VAL A 461 -43.84 -28.93 26.72
CA VAL A 461 -44.67 -27.70 26.74
C VAL A 461 -46.10 -27.97 26.27
N ARG A 462 -46.29 -28.80 25.23
CA ARG A 462 -47.61 -29.18 24.72
C ARG A 462 -48.39 -30.02 25.72
N VAL A 463 -47.75 -31.00 26.36
CA VAL A 463 -48.37 -31.86 27.37
C VAL A 463 -48.80 -31.07 28.60
N MET A 464 -48.01 -30.08 29.02
CA MET A 464 -48.36 -29.20 30.15
C MET A 464 -49.32 -28.06 29.80
N GLY A 465 -49.75 -27.92 28.54
CA GLY A 465 -50.68 -26.86 28.13
C GLY A 465 -50.08 -25.43 28.14
N ASN A 466 -48.76 -25.31 28.04
CA ASN A 466 -47.99 -24.05 28.02
C ASN A 466 -48.34 -23.06 29.15
N PRO A 467 -48.11 -23.46 30.42
CA PRO A 467 -48.47 -22.65 31.58
C PRO A 467 -47.64 -21.36 31.65
N MET A 468 -48.19 -20.33 32.30
CA MET A 468 -47.50 -19.07 32.52
C MET A 468 -46.63 -19.17 33.78
N VAL A 469 -45.32 -19.31 33.59
CA VAL A 469 -44.34 -19.55 34.66
C VAL A 469 -43.45 -18.34 34.93
N LYS A 470 -42.92 -18.22 36.15
CA LYS A 470 -41.98 -17.17 36.56
C LYS A 470 -40.94 -17.74 37.52
N TYR A 471 -39.68 -17.34 37.35
CA TYR A 471 -38.62 -17.62 38.31
C TYR A 471 -38.75 -16.69 39.53
N GLY A 472 -38.77 -17.24 40.74
CA GLY A 472 -39.02 -16.43 41.92
C GLY A 472 -38.55 -17.08 43.22
N PHE A 473 -38.97 -16.50 44.34
CA PHE A 473 -38.74 -17.10 45.65
C PHE A 473 -40.01 -17.08 46.51
N SER A 474 -40.09 -18.03 47.44
CA SER A 474 -41.15 -18.17 48.46
C SER A 474 -40.53 -18.29 49.86
N SER A 475 -41.30 -18.01 50.92
CA SER A 475 -40.87 -18.29 52.30
C SER A 475 -40.88 -19.80 52.54
N SER A 476 -39.78 -20.33 53.07
CA SER A 476 -39.72 -21.75 53.47
C SER A 476 -40.71 -22.03 54.60
N ARG A 477 -41.38 -23.19 54.54
CA ARG A 477 -42.35 -23.62 55.58
C ARG A 477 -41.67 -24.30 56.77
N GLU A 478 -40.43 -24.77 56.61
CA GLU A 478 -39.71 -25.59 57.60
C GLU A 478 -38.76 -24.79 58.50
N GLN A 479 -38.21 -23.67 58.04
CA GLN A 479 -37.31 -22.82 58.84
C GLN A 479 -37.69 -21.34 58.71
N ASP A 480 -37.94 -20.70 59.85
CA ASP A 480 -38.29 -19.29 59.93
C ASP A 480 -37.10 -18.43 59.46
N GLY A 481 -37.34 -17.55 58.48
CA GLY A 481 -36.31 -16.67 57.90
C GLY A 481 -35.55 -17.17 56.67
N TYR A 482 -35.79 -18.40 56.18
CA TYR A 482 -35.19 -18.92 54.94
C TYR A 482 -36.11 -18.77 53.73
N LEU A 483 -35.52 -18.50 52.56
CA LEU A 483 -36.23 -18.30 51.29
C LEU A 483 -35.90 -19.43 50.30
N HIS A 484 -36.91 -19.97 49.62
CA HIS A 484 -36.73 -21.04 48.64
C HIS A 484 -36.82 -20.48 47.20
N VAL A 485 -36.00 -21.00 46.27
CA VAL A 485 -35.93 -20.52 44.87
C VAL A 485 -36.40 -21.57 43.87
N ASP A 486 -37.52 -21.29 43.20
CA ASP A 486 -38.17 -22.22 42.28
C ASP A 486 -38.88 -21.49 41.11
N VAL A 487 -39.43 -22.27 40.17
CA VAL A 487 -40.26 -21.80 39.05
C VAL A 487 -41.74 -21.97 39.41
N PHE A 488 -42.47 -20.86 39.50
CA PHE A 488 -43.87 -20.83 39.94
C PHE A 488 -44.83 -20.61 38.78
N GLU A 489 -45.97 -21.31 38.81
CA GLU A 489 -47.07 -21.13 37.86
C GLU A 489 -48.04 -20.00 38.28
N LYS A 490 -48.57 -19.26 37.30
CA LYS A 490 -49.50 -18.16 37.53
C LYS A 490 -50.86 -18.68 38.01
N GLY A 491 -51.13 -18.55 39.31
CA GLY A 491 -52.41 -18.94 39.93
C GLY A 491 -52.25 -19.90 41.11
N ASP A 492 -51.03 -20.36 41.37
CA ASP A 492 -50.73 -21.25 42.49
C ASP A 492 -50.87 -20.51 43.84
N ALA A 493 -51.37 -21.21 44.87
CA ALA A 493 -51.77 -20.63 46.16
C ALA A 493 -50.57 -20.05 46.97
N ILE A 494 -49.36 -20.43 46.59
CA ILE A 494 -48.10 -20.00 47.19
C ILE A 494 -47.56 -18.85 46.32
N GLN A 495 -48.02 -17.63 46.61
CA GLN A 495 -47.59 -16.47 45.84
C GLN A 495 -46.07 -16.27 45.95
N SER A 496 -45.37 -16.32 44.82
CA SER A 496 -44.04 -15.72 44.69
C SER A 496 -44.09 -14.30 45.23
N MET A 497 -43.26 -13.99 46.24
CA MET A 497 -43.22 -12.64 46.79
C MET A 497 -42.84 -11.66 45.68
N GLY A 498 -43.75 -10.72 45.37
CA GLY A 498 -43.54 -9.73 44.32
C GLY A 498 -42.43 -8.76 44.68
N GLY A 499 -41.34 -8.72 43.91
CA GLY A 499 -40.25 -7.76 44.10
C GLY A 499 -38.91 -8.27 43.58
N PRO A 500 -37.84 -7.44 43.64
CA PRO A 500 -36.48 -7.95 43.50
C PRO A 500 -36.17 -8.98 44.59
N PHE A 501 -35.30 -9.95 44.29
CA PHE A 501 -34.80 -10.89 45.31
C PHE A 501 -34.22 -10.07 46.48
N ARG A 502 -34.54 -10.46 47.73
CA ARG A 502 -34.08 -9.77 48.94
C ARG A 502 -32.75 -10.34 49.42
N GLU A 503 -32.07 -9.62 50.30
CA GLU A 503 -30.93 -10.16 51.05
C GLU A 503 -31.47 -11.12 52.12
N GLY A 504 -30.85 -12.28 52.27
CA GLY A 504 -31.35 -13.33 53.15
C GLY A 504 -30.66 -14.67 52.92
N TRP A 505 -31.02 -15.65 53.74
CA TRP A 505 -30.56 -17.03 53.58
C TRP A 505 -31.51 -17.77 52.66
N TYR A 506 -30.95 -18.39 51.63
CA TYR A 506 -31.70 -19.21 50.69
C TYR A 506 -31.39 -20.69 50.95
N ASP A 507 -32.43 -21.48 51.18
CA ASP A 507 -32.31 -22.92 51.44
C ASP A 507 -32.33 -23.75 50.14
N GLY A 508 -31.67 -24.90 50.18
CA GLY A 508 -31.68 -25.89 49.10
C GLY A 508 -32.79 -26.93 49.21
N ILE A 509 -33.68 -26.79 50.21
CA ILE A 509 -34.67 -27.80 50.58
C ILE A 509 -35.94 -27.57 49.78
N GLY A 510 -36.37 -28.58 49.02
CA GLY A 510 -37.60 -28.48 48.21
C GLY A 510 -38.85 -28.44 49.09
N MET A 511 -39.90 -27.73 48.66
CA MET A 511 -41.09 -27.46 49.49
C MET A 511 -41.97 -28.68 49.83
N VAL A 512 -41.59 -29.91 49.47
CA VAL A 512 -42.40 -31.10 49.75
C VAL A 512 -41.47 -32.25 50.17
N GLN A 513 -41.46 -32.51 51.48
CA GLN A 513 -40.88 -33.69 52.09
C GLN A 513 -41.76 -34.90 51.69
N GLU A 514 -41.30 -35.70 50.72
CA GLU A 514 -41.73 -37.10 50.66
C GLU A 514 -40.94 -37.86 51.72
N GLU A 515 -41.64 -38.70 52.50
CA GLU A 515 -41.07 -39.72 53.39
C GLU A 515 -40.13 -40.64 52.59
N SER A 516 -38.89 -40.20 52.39
CA SER A 516 -37.82 -41.02 51.85
C SER A 516 -36.81 -41.22 52.96
N ASN A 517 -36.65 -42.47 53.38
CA ASN A 517 -35.82 -42.93 54.49
C ASN A 517 -34.29 -42.79 54.25
N HIS A 518 -33.87 -41.83 53.42
CA HIS A 518 -32.45 -41.51 53.26
C HIS A 518 -32.08 -40.29 54.11
N ARG A 519 -31.50 -40.57 55.27
CA ARG A 519 -30.76 -39.59 56.10
C ARG A 519 -29.52 -39.12 55.33
N VAL A 520 -29.69 -38.16 54.44
CA VAL A 520 -28.59 -37.24 54.12
C VAL A 520 -28.49 -36.30 55.32
N SER A 521 -27.32 -36.25 55.95
CA SER A 521 -27.09 -35.41 57.12
C SER A 521 -27.34 -33.95 56.74
N GLN A 522 -28.27 -33.27 57.43
CA GLN A 522 -28.60 -31.85 57.21
C GLN A 522 -27.38 -30.90 57.29
N ALA A 523 -26.23 -31.39 57.78
CA ALA A 523 -24.96 -30.67 57.85
C ALA A 523 -24.29 -30.40 56.48
N GLU A 524 -24.68 -31.07 55.38
CA GLU A 524 -24.06 -30.88 54.06
C GLU A 524 -24.82 -29.92 53.14
N LEU A 525 -26.08 -29.58 53.43
CA LEU A 525 -26.87 -28.60 52.69
C LEU A 525 -26.66 -27.20 53.29
N MET A 526 -25.45 -26.66 53.12
CA MET A 526 -25.12 -25.32 53.58
C MET A 526 -26.08 -24.29 52.95
N PRO A 527 -26.87 -23.55 53.74
CA PRO A 527 -27.70 -22.49 53.20
C PRO A 527 -26.80 -21.39 52.62
N ARG A 528 -27.14 -20.87 51.44
CA ARG A 528 -26.35 -19.80 50.82
C ARG A 528 -26.93 -18.46 51.23
N ARG A 529 -26.10 -17.62 51.85
CA ARG A 529 -26.46 -16.25 52.19
C ARG A 529 -26.26 -15.37 50.97
N ARG A 530 -27.33 -14.73 50.48
CA ARG A 530 -27.20 -13.73 49.44
C ARG A 530 -26.68 -12.43 50.05
N TYR A 531 -25.43 -12.08 49.72
CA TYR A 531 -24.87 -10.75 49.97
C TYR A 531 -25.05 -9.89 48.71
N ARG A 532 -25.39 -8.61 48.89
CA ARG A 532 -25.73 -7.67 47.80
C ARG A 532 -24.64 -7.52 46.72
N ASP A 533 -23.41 -7.91 47.04
CA ASP A 533 -22.22 -7.52 46.26
C ASP A 533 -21.41 -8.70 45.67
N ILE A 534 -21.79 -9.98 45.85
CA ILE A 534 -20.84 -11.11 45.63
C ILE A 534 -21.26 -12.13 44.53
N ASP A 535 -22.54 -12.33 44.23
CA ASP A 535 -22.96 -13.44 43.34
C ASP A 535 -22.51 -13.28 41.88
N ALA A 536 -22.41 -12.06 41.34
CA ALA A 536 -21.99 -11.88 39.95
C ALA A 536 -20.45 -11.85 39.79
N THR A 537 -19.72 -11.46 40.84
CA THR A 537 -18.25 -11.37 40.84
C THR A 537 -17.57 -12.72 40.93
N GLU A 538 -18.23 -13.77 41.44
CA GLU A 538 -17.67 -15.13 41.46
C GLU A 538 -17.69 -15.83 40.08
N TYR A 539 -18.37 -15.25 39.08
CA TYR A 539 -18.46 -15.79 37.71
C TYR A 539 -17.50 -15.13 36.69
N PHE A 540 -16.78 -14.08 37.07
CA PHE A 540 -15.78 -13.38 36.24
C PHE A 540 -14.39 -13.57 36.84
#